data_AF-A0AAU5FAZ9-F1
#
_entry.id   AF-A0AAU5FAZ9-F1
#
_cell.length_a   1.000
_cell.length_b   1.000
_cell.length_c   1.000
_cell.angle_alpha   90.00
_cell.angle_beta   90.00
_cell.angle_gamma   90.00
#
_symmetry.space_group_name_H-M   'P 1'
#
loop_
_entity.id
_entity.type
_entity.pdbx_description
1 polymer ?
#
loop_
_entity_poly.entity_id
_entity_poly.type
_entity_poly.pdbx_seq_one_letter_code
_entity_poly.pdbx_strand_id
1 'polypeptide(L)'
;MFIRPARAAVRPVVRPSGAPLLRGLLVGGPRPAKPAPAAGAPPGAPGPGDAALVDRLTQLGRLAQQGLLTPEEFTAAKAKLLGL
;
A
#
# COMPACT_ATOMS: atom_id res chain seq x y z
N MET A 1 35.66 1.02 -12.00
CA MET A 1 34.67 1.26 -13.08
C MET A 1 33.43 0.44 -12.75
N PHE A 2 32.38 1.06 -12.21
CA PHE A 2 31.15 0.36 -11.82
C PHE A 2 30.02 0.78 -12.78
N ILE A 3 29.54 -0.17 -13.58
CA ILE A 3 28.43 0.05 -14.51
C ILE A 3 27.13 -0.06 -13.70
N ARG A 4 26.39 1.04 -13.58
CA ARG A 4 25.08 1.05 -12.93
C ARG A 4 24.04 0.59 -13.95
N PRO A 5 23.28 -0.51 -13.74
CA PRO A 5 22.20 -0.87 -14.64
C PRO A 5 21.06 0.14 -14.51
N ALA A 6 20.73 0.83 -15.60
CA ALA A 6 19.59 1.72 -15.69
C ALA A 6 18.30 0.90 -15.47
N ARG A 7 17.58 1.19 -14.39
CA ARG A 7 16.31 0.54 -14.06
C ARG A 7 15.26 1.00 -15.09
N ALA A 8 14.88 0.11 -16.01
CA ALA A 8 13.84 0.38 -16.99
C ALA A 8 12.53 0.75 -16.25
N ALA A 9 12.12 2.01 -16.38
CA ALA A 9 10.88 2.50 -15.79
C ALA A 9 9.69 1.86 -16.51
N VAL A 10 9.11 0.83 -15.90
CA VAL A 10 7.88 0.21 -16.39
C VAL A 10 6.73 1.18 -16.13
N ARG A 11 6.19 1.79 -17.18
CA ARG A 11 4.96 2.59 -17.10
C ARG A 11 3.77 1.63 -16.87
N PRO A 12 2.97 1.81 -15.80
CA PRO A 12 1.75 1.04 -15.65
C PRO A 12 0.75 1.48 -16.73
N VAL A 13 0.43 0.57 -17.64
CA VAL A 13 -0.68 0.74 -18.57
C VAL A 13 -1.97 0.56 -17.77
N VAL A 14 -2.68 1.66 -17.52
CA VAL A 14 -4.03 1.64 -16.97
C VAL A 14 -4.95 1.10 -18.06
N ARG A 15 -5.38 -0.16 -17.91
CA ARG A 15 -6.38 -0.75 -18.79
C ARG A 15 -7.75 -0.41 -18.23
N PRO A 16 -8.64 0.26 -19.01
CA PRO A 16 -10.00 0.46 -18.57
C PRO A 16 -10.66 -0.90 -18.35
N SER A 17 -11.24 -1.10 -17.17
CA SER A 17 -12.06 -2.29 -16.89
C SER A 17 -13.26 -2.25 -17.82
N GLY A 18 -13.28 -3.18 -18.77
CA GLY A 18 -14.25 -3.31 -19.85
C GLY A 18 -13.91 -4.57 -20.63
N ALA A 19 -14.67 -4.89 -21.68
CA ALA A 19 -14.54 -6.15 -22.42
C ALA A 19 -13.82 -5.99 -23.78
N PRO A 20 -12.51 -5.63 -23.84
CA PRO A 20 -11.78 -5.55 -25.10
C PRO A 20 -11.62 -6.93 -25.74
N LEU A 21 -11.76 -8.01 -24.96
CA LEU A 21 -11.75 -9.38 -25.45
C LEU A 21 -12.99 -9.68 -26.32
N LEU A 22 -14.16 -9.11 -25.99
CA LEU A 22 -15.34 -9.22 -26.86
C LEU A 22 -15.12 -8.48 -28.18
N ARG A 23 -14.48 -7.29 -28.14
CA ARG A 23 -14.12 -6.53 -29.34
C ARG A 23 -13.12 -7.29 -30.22
N GLY A 24 -12.14 -7.95 -29.61
CA GLY A 24 -11.14 -8.77 -30.31
C GLY A 24 -11.69 -10.07 -30.89
N LEU A 25 -12.63 -10.72 -30.18
CA LEU A 25 -13.29 -11.94 -30.66
C LEU A 25 -14.14 -11.69 -31.92
N LEU A 26 -14.75 -10.49 -32.00
CA LEU A 26 -15.53 -10.06 -33.16
C LEU A 26 -14.64 -9.67 -34.37
N VAL A 27 -13.37 -9.37 -34.16
CA VAL A 27 -12.41 -8.92 -35.20
C VAL A 27 -11.44 -10.01 -35.65
N GLY A 28 -11.21 -11.06 -34.86
CA GLY A 28 -10.36 -12.17 -35.35
C GLY A 28 -9.94 -13.19 -34.31
N GLY A 29 -10.77 -14.23 -34.14
CA GLY A 29 -10.36 -15.61 -33.84
C GLY A 29 -9.81 -15.94 -32.43
N PRO A 30 -10.00 -17.19 -31.95
CA PRO A 30 -9.55 -17.59 -30.62
C PRO A 30 -8.03 -17.77 -30.59
N ARG A 31 -7.34 -16.95 -29.78
CA ARG A 31 -5.94 -17.20 -29.41
C ARG A 31 -5.89 -18.04 -28.12
N PRO A 32 -4.99 -19.03 -28.02
CA PRO A 32 -4.82 -19.81 -26.80
C PRO A 32 -4.35 -18.90 -25.66
N ALA A 33 -5.10 -18.90 -24.55
CA ALA A 33 -4.75 -18.17 -23.34
C ALA A 33 -3.56 -18.84 -22.66
N LYS A 34 -2.40 -18.16 -22.68
CA LYS A 34 -1.25 -18.52 -21.86
C LYS A 34 -1.62 -18.31 -20.39
N PRO A 35 -1.35 -19.26 -19.46
CA PRO A 35 -1.63 -19.05 -18.05
C PRO A 35 -0.85 -17.82 -17.58
N ALA A 36 -1.59 -16.77 -17.20
CA ALA A 36 -1.02 -15.61 -16.55
C ALA A 36 -0.45 -16.07 -15.20
N PRO A 37 0.78 -15.66 -14.83
CA PRO A 37 1.26 -15.88 -13.47
C PRO A 37 0.23 -15.27 -12.52
N ALA A 38 -0.19 -16.05 -11.52
CA ALA A 38 -1.07 -15.58 -10.46
C ALA A 38 -0.50 -14.27 -9.94
N ALA A 39 -1.21 -13.18 -10.19
CA ALA A 39 -0.88 -11.89 -9.63
C ALA A 39 -0.88 -12.09 -8.12
N GLY A 40 0.31 -11.97 -7.51
CA GLY A 40 0.44 -12.01 -6.06
C GLY A 40 -0.58 -11.05 -5.47
N ALA A 41 -1.39 -11.54 -4.54
CA ALA A 41 -2.32 -10.71 -3.81
C ALA A 41 -1.56 -9.48 -3.29
N PRO A 42 -2.11 -8.26 -3.44
CA PRO A 42 -1.48 -7.09 -2.86
C PRO A 42 -1.23 -7.37 -1.36
N PRO A 43 -0.08 -6.95 -0.81
CA PRO A 43 0.14 -7.05 0.63
C PRO A 43 -1.08 -6.42 1.31
N GLY A 44 -1.68 -7.16 2.24
CA GLY A 44 -2.91 -6.75 2.91
C GLY A 44 -2.74 -5.29 3.37
N ALA A 45 -3.61 -4.41 2.88
CA ALA A 45 -3.63 -3.05 3.37
C ALA A 45 -3.78 -3.10 4.90
N PRO A 46 -3.07 -2.24 5.64
CA PRO A 46 -3.26 -2.14 7.09
C PRO A 46 -4.76 -2.05 7.36
N GLY A 47 -5.23 -2.85 8.32
CA GLY A 47 -6.63 -2.85 8.66
C GLY A 47 -7.04 -1.45 9.08
N PRO A 48 -8.33 -1.08 8.95
CA PRO A 48 -8.80 0.23 9.40
C PRO A 48 -8.44 0.54 10.86
N GLY A 49 -8.23 -0.49 11.70
CA GLY A 49 -7.73 -0.35 13.07
C GLY A 49 -6.26 0.08 13.17
N ASP A 50 -5.37 -0.43 12.30
CA ASP A 50 -3.96 -0.06 12.28
C ASP A 50 -3.76 1.41 11.89
N ALA A 51 -4.54 1.89 10.92
CA ALA A 51 -4.52 3.29 10.50
C ALA A 51 -4.97 4.22 11.64
N ALA A 52 -6.02 3.85 12.39
CA ALA A 52 -6.49 4.61 13.53
C ALA A 52 -5.48 4.63 14.69
N LEU A 53 -4.71 3.56 14.87
CA LEU A 53 -3.65 3.47 15.88
C LEU A 53 -2.48 4.40 15.53
N VAL A 54 -2.04 4.38 14.27
CA VAL A 54 -0.99 5.29 13.77
C VAL A 54 -1.39 6.76 13.91
N ASP A 55 -2.64 7.11 13.62
CA ASP A 55 -3.15 8.47 13.78
C ASP A 55 -3.12 8.90 15.26
N ARG A 56 -3.55 8.03 16.18
CA ARG A 56 -3.47 8.26 17.64
C ARG A 56 -2.04 8.50 18.13
N LEU A 57 -1.09 7.69 17.68
CA LEU A 57 0.33 7.84 18.02
C LEU A 57 0.90 9.16 17.50
N THR A 58 0.50 9.56 16.31
CA THR A 58 0.90 10.85 15.71
C THR A 58 0.36 12.02 16.52
N GLN A 59 -0.90 11.96 16.95
CA GLN A 59 -1.52 12.99 17.79
C GLN A 59 -0.81 13.13 19.15
N LEU A 60 -0.49 12.01 19.82
CA LEU A 60 0.29 12.04 21.07
C LEU A 60 1.66 12.68 20.87
N GLY A 61 2.35 12.38 19.77
CA GLY A 61 3.66 12.95 19.46
C GLY A 61 3.61 14.48 19.32
N ARG A 62 2.56 15.01 18.68
CA ARG A 62 2.36 16.47 18.57
C ARG A 62 2.14 17.12 19.94
N LEU A 63 1.28 16.53 20.79
CA LEU A 63 1.01 17.06 22.12
C LEU A 63 2.27 17.07 23.01
N ALA A 64 3.10 16.03 22.92
CA ALA A 64 4.38 15.98 23.62
C ALA A 64 5.37 17.05 23.12
N GLN A 65 5.46 17.26 21.80
CA GLN A 65 6.31 18.31 21.22
C GLN A 65 5.86 19.73 21.59
N GLN A 66 4.57 19.92 21.84
CA GLN A 66 4.00 21.17 22.33
C GLN A 66 4.23 21.41 23.83
N GLY A 67 4.79 20.42 24.54
CA GLY A 67 4.96 20.48 26.00
C GLY A 67 3.66 20.34 26.79
N LEU A 68 2.57 19.90 26.16
CA LEU A 68 1.28 19.66 26.82
C LEU A 68 1.24 18.34 27.59
N LEU A 69 2.13 17.41 27.26
CA LEU A 69 2.32 16.14 27.95
C LEU A 69 3.75 16.06 28.44
N THR A 70 3.94 15.55 29.66
CA THR A 70 5.29 15.22 30.12
C THR A 70 5.81 13.97 29.39
N PRO A 71 7.14 13.75 29.35
CA PRO A 71 7.71 12.54 28.75
C PRO A 71 7.19 11.25 29.38
N GLU A 72 6.93 11.26 30.70
CA GLU A 72 6.37 10.12 31.41
C GLU A 72 4.93 9.83 30.96
N GLU A 73 4.09 10.87 30.85
CA GLU A 73 2.70 10.74 30.39
C GLU A 73 2.60 10.26 28.94
N PHE A 74 3.46 10.77 28.06
CA PHE A 74 3.53 10.31 26.68
C PHE A 74 3.86 8.81 26.60
N THR A 75 4.81 8.35 27.41
CA THR A 75 5.22 6.94 27.45
C THR A 75 4.08 6.05 27.96
N ALA A 76 3.39 6.46 29.02
CA ALA A 76 2.24 5.73 29.57
C ALA A 76 1.08 5.65 28.57
N ALA A 77 0.76 6.76 27.88
CA ALA A 77 -0.31 6.79 26.88
C ALA A 77 0.02 5.92 25.66
N LYS A 78 1.29 5.91 25.22
CA LYS A 78 1.77 5.05 24.14
C LYS A 78 1.69 3.57 24.53
N ALA A 79 2.08 3.21 25.76
CA ALA A 79 1.97 1.84 26.26
C ALA A 79 0.51 1.35 26.29
N LYS A 80 -0.43 2.18 26.78
CA LYS A 80 -1.86 1.87 26.74
C LYS A 80 -2.41 1.62 25.32
N LEU A 81 -1.93 2.38 24.34
CA LEU A 81 -2.32 2.19 22.93
C LEU A 81 -1.74 0.92 22.30
N LEU A 82 -0.57 0.48 22.76
CA LEU A 82 0.10 -0.72 22.27
C LEU A 82 -0.25 -1.98 23.08
N GLY A 83 -0.99 -1.83 24.19
CA GLY A 83 -1.35 -2.93 25.09
C GLY A 83 -0.16 -3.47 25.91
N LEU A 84 0.80 -2.60 26.25
CA LEU A 84 2.01 -2.90 27.02
C LEU A 84 1.86 -2.57 28.51
#